data_AF-A0A966XYT5-F1
#
_entry.id   AF-A0A966XYT5-F1
#
_cell.length_a   1.000
_cell.length_b   1.000
_cell.length_c   1.000
_cell.angle_alpha   90.00
_cell.angle_beta   90.00
_cell.angle_gamma   90.00
#
_symmetry.space_group_name_H-M   'P 1'
#
loop_
_entity.id
_entity.type
_entity.pdbx_description
1 polymer ?
#
loop_
_entity_poly.entity_id
_entity_poly.type
_entity_poly.pdbx_seq_one_letter_code
_entity_poly.pdbx_strand_id
1 'polypeptide(L)'
;MHMEAAERIHKESIVIDATCPLLTEDATHLHLCRAGGVTAVAPTIRANTGTSADAILKFGYWLRLAREDDQVVIVRKAADIQVAKKAGKIGVILHFQGTEVLDKSVDIIDAYHALGLRVVQITYNKRCHVGDGIEEPSDAGLSRYGKSVVRRLNDTKIIVDCSHTGLRTSLEAVEYSNAPVVLSHANPRAVRDVPRNVPDDLYRAIAASGGVIGVAGFPNFVAASPRPTLDQFIDHIVHIADLVGIDHVGLGIDYYLGQEPFSTEGAARALFN
;
A
#
# COMPACT_ATOMS: atom_id res chain seq x y z
N MET A 1 -7.50 -15.96 -29.23
CA MET A 1 -6.28 -15.18 -29.53
C MET A 1 -5.95 -14.12 -28.48
N HIS A 2 -6.67 -13.00 -28.31
CA HIS A 2 -6.28 -11.98 -27.30
C HIS A 2 -6.41 -12.45 -25.84
N MET A 3 -7.47 -13.19 -25.51
CA MET A 3 -7.70 -13.72 -24.17
C MET A 3 -6.63 -14.75 -23.74
N GLU A 4 -6.23 -15.65 -24.65
CA GLU A 4 -5.14 -16.61 -24.42
C GLU A 4 -3.78 -15.93 -24.22
N ALA A 5 -3.56 -14.78 -24.87
CA ALA A 5 -2.33 -14.00 -24.68
C ALA A 5 -2.29 -13.30 -23.31
N ALA A 6 -3.40 -12.67 -22.90
CA ALA A 6 -3.51 -12.01 -21.61
C ALA A 6 -3.38 -13.01 -20.44
N GLU A 7 -4.06 -14.15 -20.52
CA GLU A 7 -3.97 -15.23 -19.54
C GLU A 7 -2.54 -15.78 -19.42
N ARG A 8 -1.85 -15.98 -20.55
CA ARG A 8 -0.46 -16.42 -20.55
C ARG A 8 0.46 -15.40 -19.87
N ILE A 9 0.37 -14.12 -20.26
CA ILE A 9 1.18 -13.05 -19.66
C ILE A 9 0.94 -12.98 -18.17
N HIS A 10 -0.32 -12.99 -17.73
CA HIS A 10 -0.68 -12.95 -16.31
C HIS A 10 -0.12 -14.14 -15.54
N LYS A 11 -0.25 -15.35 -16.09
CA LYS A 11 0.27 -16.58 -15.48
C LYS A 11 1.79 -16.57 -15.37
N GLU A 12 2.49 -16.08 -16.37
CA GLU A 12 3.96 -16.01 -16.41
C GLU A 12 4.53 -14.84 -15.57
N SER A 13 3.74 -13.78 -15.37
CA SER A 13 4.16 -12.57 -14.65
C SER A 13 4.17 -12.73 -13.13
N ILE A 14 4.98 -11.90 -12.47
CA ILE A 14 4.87 -11.69 -11.02
C ILE A 14 3.92 -10.53 -10.78
N VAL A 15 2.80 -10.84 -10.15
CA VAL A 15 1.73 -9.89 -9.88
C VAL A 15 1.76 -9.56 -8.40
N ILE A 16 1.97 -8.29 -8.07
CA ILE A 16 2.03 -7.79 -6.70
C ILE A 16 0.92 -6.78 -6.52
N ASP A 17 0.10 -6.96 -5.49
CA ASP A 17 -0.82 -5.93 -5.00
C ASP A 17 -0.21 -5.25 -3.78
N ALA A 18 0.21 -3.99 -3.94
CA ALA A 18 0.96 -3.24 -2.95
C ALA A 18 0.12 -2.76 -1.75
N THR A 19 -1.20 -2.91 -1.77
CA THR A 19 -2.07 -2.62 -0.62
C THR A 19 -3.38 -3.42 -0.70
N CYS A 20 -3.62 -4.26 0.31
CA CYS A 20 -4.77 -5.17 0.34
C CYS A 20 -5.51 -5.12 1.69
N PRO A 21 -6.32 -4.08 1.96
CA PRO A 21 -7.06 -3.96 3.21
C PRO A 21 -8.18 -4.98 3.37
N LEU A 22 -8.59 -5.68 2.31
CA LEU A 22 -9.49 -6.85 2.36
C LEU A 22 -9.00 -7.93 3.33
N LEU A 23 -7.68 -7.98 3.58
CA LEU A 23 -7.00 -8.92 4.45
C LEU A 23 -6.57 -8.32 5.80
N THR A 24 -7.13 -7.15 6.17
CA THR A 24 -6.79 -6.48 7.44
C THR A 24 -7.24 -7.31 8.65
N GLU A 25 -8.46 -7.85 8.60
CA GLU A 25 -9.02 -8.61 9.73
C GLU A 25 -8.43 -10.01 9.83
N ASP A 26 -8.40 -10.74 8.71
CA ASP A 26 -7.87 -12.09 8.64
C ASP A 26 -7.61 -12.51 7.18
N ALA A 27 -7.22 -13.77 6.99
CA ALA A 27 -6.94 -14.37 5.69
C ALA A 27 -8.18 -14.98 5.01
N THR A 28 -9.41 -14.73 5.47
CA THR A 28 -10.65 -15.32 4.92
C THR A 28 -10.72 -15.18 3.40
N HIS A 29 -10.33 -14.02 2.88
CA HIS A 29 -10.38 -13.72 1.44
C HIS A 29 -9.06 -13.98 0.68
N LEU A 30 -8.02 -14.52 1.33
CA LEU A 30 -6.72 -14.75 0.69
C LEU A 30 -6.83 -15.73 -0.50
N HIS A 31 -7.79 -16.67 -0.44
CA HIS A 31 -8.08 -17.59 -1.51
C HIS A 31 -8.51 -16.89 -2.81
N LEU A 32 -9.15 -15.72 -2.74
CA LEU A 32 -9.55 -14.94 -3.91
C LEU A 32 -8.33 -14.32 -4.60
N CYS A 33 -7.37 -13.79 -3.83
CA CYS A 33 -6.10 -13.29 -4.37
C CYS A 33 -5.35 -14.41 -5.11
N ARG A 34 -5.35 -15.62 -4.56
CA ARG A 34 -4.75 -16.81 -5.19
C ARG A 34 -5.46 -17.21 -6.47
N ALA A 35 -6.80 -17.28 -6.43
CA ALA A 35 -7.61 -17.60 -7.62
C ALA A 35 -7.40 -16.55 -8.73
N GLY A 36 -7.23 -15.28 -8.36
CA GLY A 36 -6.88 -14.19 -9.27
C GLY A 36 -5.43 -14.22 -9.78
N GLY A 37 -4.59 -15.17 -9.37
CA GLY A 37 -3.21 -15.32 -9.85
C GLY A 37 -2.21 -14.34 -9.24
N VAL A 38 -2.56 -13.65 -8.15
CA VAL A 38 -1.66 -12.72 -7.45
C VAL A 38 -0.51 -13.51 -6.81
N THR A 39 0.71 -13.02 -7.01
CA THR A 39 1.93 -13.65 -6.49
C THR A 39 2.25 -13.18 -5.07
N ALA A 40 2.06 -11.88 -4.80
CA ALA A 40 2.20 -11.33 -3.45
C ALA A 40 1.16 -10.24 -3.18
N VAL A 41 0.69 -10.18 -1.93
CA VAL A 41 -0.25 -9.17 -1.44
C VAL A 41 0.31 -8.50 -0.19
N ALA A 42 -0.04 -7.24 0.01
CA ALA A 42 0.34 -6.48 1.20
C ALA A 42 -0.87 -6.27 2.14
N PRO A 43 -1.19 -7.22 3.03
CA PRO A 43 -2.24 -7.00 4.02
C PRO A 43 -1.82 -5.90 5.00
N THR A 44 -2.78 -5.03 5.31
CA THR A 44 -2.58 -3.98 6.31
C THR A 44 -2.64 -4.58 7.70
N ILE A 45 -1.51 -4.57 8.41
CA ILE A 45 -1.45 -5.04 9.79
C ILE A 45 -2.16 -4.03 10.70
N ARG A 46 -1.88 -2.74 10.50
CA ARG A 46 -2.52 -1.60 11.19
C ARG A 46 -2.51 -0.35 10.31
N ALA A 47 -3.48 0.51 10.56
CA ALA A 47 -3.62 1.82 9.90
C ALA A 47 -3.51 2.95 10.94
N ASN A 48 -4.58 3.73 11.12
CA ASN A 48 -4.62 4.91 12.00
C ASN A 48 -5.20 4.66 13.40
N THR A 49 -5.44 3.39 13.76
CA THR A 49 -6.00 3.00 15.06
C THR A 49 -5.31 1.77 15.60
N GLY A 50 -5.50 1.53 16.90
CA GLY A 50 -4.93 0.41 17.64
C GLY A 50 -3.63 0.75 18.35
N THR A 51 -3.14 -0.22 19.12
CA THR A 51 -1.94 -0.14 19.93
C THR A 51 -0.81 -1.00 19.34
N SER A 52 0.41 -0.84 19.85
CA SER A 52 1.50 -1.75 19.53
C SER A 52 1.21 -3.20 19.89
N ALA A 53 0.48 -3.45 20.99
CA ALA A 53 0.02 -4.78 21.37
C ALA A 53 -0.92 -5.39 20.32
N ASP A 54 -1.85 -4.58 19.80
CA ASP A 54 -2.73 -5.00 18.70
C ASP A 54 -1.94 -5.35 17.45
N ALA A 55 -0.89 -4.59 17.12
CA ALA A 55 -0.01 -4.90 16.00
C ALA A 55 0.73 -6.23 16.22
N ILE A 56 1.28 -6.46 17.42
CA ILE A 56 1.99 -7.70 17.77
C ILE A 56 1.08 -8.92 17.62
N LEU A 57 -0.18 -8.84 18.09
CA LEU A 57 -1.15 -9.93 17.91
C LEU A 57 -1.42 -10.22 16.43
N LYS A 58 -1.52 -9.19 15.59
CA LYS A 58 -1.73 -9.34 14.16
C LYS A 58 -0.49 -9.91 13.44
N PHE A 59 0.73 -9.53 13.83
CA PHE A 59 1.95 -10.22 13.39
C PHE A 59 1.92 -11.70 13.77
N GLY A 60 1.57 -12.01 15.01
CA GLY A 60 1.44 -13.38 15.50
C GLY A 60 0.45 -14.21 14.69
N TYR A 61 -0.68 -13.61 14.30
CA TYR A 61 -1.65 -14.25 13.41
C TYR A 61 -1.04 -14.65 12.06
N TRP A 62 -0.42 -13.72 11.34
CA TRP A 62 0.17 -14.00 10.02
C TRP A 62 1.36 -14.97 10.09
N LEU A 63 2.20 -14.85 11.12
CA LEU A 63 3.33 -15.76 11.35
C LEU A 63 2.87 -17.17 11.70
N ARG A 64 1.78 -17.31 12.47
CA ARG A 64 1.17 -18.61 12.76
C ARG A 64 0.56 -19.21 11.50
N LEU A 65 -0.21 -18.42 10.74
CA LEU A 65 -0.81 -18.87 9.49
C LEU A 65 0.24 -19.39 8.51
N ALA A 66 1.34 -18.65 8.26
CA ALA A 66 2.40 -19.11 7.36
C ALA A 66 3.19 -20.34 7.86
N ARG A 67 3.05 -20.70 9.15
CA ARG A 67 3.62 -21.93 9.71
C ARG A 67 2.67 -23.12 9.52
N GLU A 68 1.37 -22.87 9.61
CA GLU A 68 0.30 -23.88 9.56
C GLU A 68 -0.17 -24.16 8.13
N ASP A 69 -0.12 -23.16 7.25
CA ASP A 69 -0.48 -23.25 5.84
C ASP A 69 0.78 -23.07 4.97
N ASP A 70 1.22 -24.16 4.35
CA ASP A 70 2.42 -24.17 3.52
C ASP A 70 2.25 -23.34 2.23
N GLN A 71 1.04 -22.91 1.88
CA GLN A 71 0.75 -22.08 0.72
C GLN A 71 1.06 -20.60 0.95
N VAL A 72 1.28 -20.19 2.20
CA VAL A 72 1.52 -18.79 2.59
C VAL A 72 2.99 -18.57 2.94
N VAL A 73 3.60 -17.54 2.35
CA VAL A 73 5.01 -17.18 2.58
C VAL A 73 5.09 -15.75 3.09
N ILE A 74 5.63 -15.53 4.29
CA ILE A 74 5.94 -14.18 4.77
C ILE A 74 7.14 -13.64 4.00
N VAL A 75 6.93 -12.56 3.24
CA VAL A 75 7.94 -11.94 2.40
C VAL A 75 8.83 -11.05 3.26
N ARG A 76 10.11 -11.42 3.37
CA ARG A 76 11.14 -10.66 4.09
C ARG A 76 12.17 -10.04 3.16
N LYS A 77 12.22 -10.44 1.90
CA LYS A 77 13.05 -9.87 0.84
C LYS A 77 12.40 -10.15 -0.53
N ALA A 78 12.76 -9.37 -1.55
CA ALA A 78 12.23 -9.52 -2.90
C ALA A 78 12.39 -10.95 -3.47
N ALA A 79 13.49 -11.64 -3.13
CA ALA A 79 13.73 -13.02 -3.56
C ALA A 79 12.66 -14.00 -3.04
N ASP A 80 12.00 -13.72 -1.92
CA ASP A 80 10.95 -14.58 -1.38
C ASP A 80 9.71 -14.58 -2.29
N ILE A 81 9.43 -13.46 -2.98
CA ILE A 81 8.33 -13.35 -3.95
C ILE A 81 8.60 -14.26 -5.17
N GLN A 82 9.85 -14.26 -5.64
CA GLN A 82 10.28 -15.13 -6.75
C GLN A 82 10.17 -16.61 -6.38
N VAL A 83 10.55 -16.96 -5.15
CA VAL A 83 10.40 -18.31 -4.61
C VAL A 83 8.93 -18.70 -4.49
N ALA A 84 8.08 -17.79 -3.97
CA ALA A 84 6.65 -18.00 -3.86
C ALA A 84 6.01 -18.28 -5.24
N LYS A 85 6.32 -17.46 -6.25
CA LYS A 85 5.85 -17.66 -7.63
C LYS A 85 6.21 -19.05 -8.15
N LYS A 86 7.48 -19.44 -8.05
CA LYS A 86 7.97 -20.74 -8.55
C LYS A 86 7.32 -21.92 -7.83
N ALA A 87 7.00 -21.76 -6.55
CA ALA A 87 6.35 -22.77 -5.73
C ALA A 87 4.81 -22.79 -5.84
N GLY A 88 4.21 -21.87 -6.60
CA GLY A 88 2.75 -21.73 -6.66
C GLY A 88 2.12 -21.23 -5.35
N LYS A 89 2.91 -20.57 -4.50
CA LYS A 89 2.53 -20.05 -3.17
C LYS A 89 2.24 -18.55 -3.24
N ILE A 90 1.52 -18.03 -2.25
CA ILE A 90 1.25 -16.60 -2.13
C ILE A 90 2.20 -15.95 -1.13
N GLY A 91 2.85 -14.87 -1.57
CA GLY A 91 3.66 -14.00 -0.72
C GLY A 91 2.79 -13.01 0.07
N VAL A 92 3.13 -12.80 1.33
CA VAL A 92 2.49 -11.83 2.22
C VAL A 92 3.54 -10.80 2.64
N ILE A 93 3.37 -9.56 2.18
CA ILE A 93 4.22 -8.41 2.50
C ILE A 93 3.57 -7.67 3.68
N LEU A 94 4.09 -7.83 4.88
CA LEU A 94 3.49 -7.19 6.05
C LEU A 94 3.68 -5.66 5.97
N HIS A 95 2.57 -4.93 5.99
CA HIS A 95 2.49 -3.49 5.71
C HIS A 95 1.73 -2.76 6.81
N PHE A 96 2.20 -1.55 7.15
CA PHE A 96 1.43 -0.60 7.94
C PHE A 96 0.92 0.53 7.06
N GLN A 97 -0.37 0.86 7.20
CA GLN A 97 -0.99 2.05 6.65
C GLN A 97 -1.00 3.20 7.67
N GLY A 98 -0.05 3.25 8.61
CA GLY A 98 0.02 4.31 9.60
C GLY A 98 0.97 4.00 10.75
N THR A 99 1.30 5.02 11.53
CA THR A 99 2.38 4.97 12.52
C THR A 99 1.91 5.11 13.96
N GLU A 100 0.61 5.05 14.24
CA GLU A 100 0.08 5.16 15.61
C GLU A 100 0.63 4.04 16.52
N VAL A 101 0.87 2.86 15.95
CA VAL A 101 1.42 1.70 16.66
C VAL A 101 2.93 1.77 16.93
N LEU A 102 3.60 2.87 16.55
CA LEU A 102 5.00 3.06 16.88
C LEU A 102 5.23 3.54 18.32
N ASP A 103 4.18 3.87 19.08
CA ASP A 103 4.25 4.31 20.47
C ASP A 103 5.30 5.41 20.74
N LYS A 104 5.55 6.26 19.73
CA LYS A 104 6.53 7.36 19.77
C LYS A 104 7.97 6.90 20.02
N SER A 105 8.29 5.63 19.79
CA SER A 105 9.64 5.08 19.89
C SER A 105 10.10 4.51 18.55
N VAL A 106 11.29 4.90 18.10
CA VAL A 106 11.89 4.32 16.89
C VAL A 106 12.38 2.89 17.11
N ASP A 107 12.63 2.47 18.35
CA ASP A 107 13.17 1.14 18.65
C ASP A 107 12.17 0.02 18.34
N ILE A 108 10.86 0.31 18.38
CA ILE A 108 9.84 -0.68 18.04
C ILE A 108 9.86 -1.04 16.54
N ILE A 109 10.43 -0.18 15.69
CA ILE A 109 10.59 -0.45 14.27
C ILE A 109 11.47 -1.68 14.06
N ASP A 110 12.52 -1.86 14.87
CA ASP A 110 13.35 -3.07 14.82
C ASP A 110 12.61 -4.33 15.23
N ALA A 111 11.78 -4.23 16.27
CA ALA A 111 10.94 -5.34 16.70
C ALA A 111 9.98 -5.74 15.56
N TYR A 112 9.33 -4.77 14.91
CA TYR A 112 8.45 -5.03 13.78
C TYR A 112 9.20 -5.54 12.55
N HIS A 113 10.39 -5.03 12.28
CA HIS A 113 11.27 -5.55 11.22
C HIS A 113 11.58 -7.03 11.43
N ALA A 114 11.92 -7.43 12.67
CA ALA A 114 12.19 -8.81 13.05
C ALA A 114 10.93 -9.71 12.92
N LEU A 115 9.76 -9.16 13.21
CA LEU A 115 8.46 -9.83 13.00
C LEU A 115 8.08 -9.94 11.51
N GLY A 116 8.76 -9.22 10.62
CA GLY A 116 8.61 -9.35 9.16
C GLY A 116 7.99 -8.14 8.46
N LEU A 117 7.80 -7.01 9.15
CA LEU A 117 7.32 -5.76 8.54
C LEU A 117 8.27 -5.27 7.45
N ARG A 118 7.74 -4.86 6.29
CA ARG A 118 8.57 -4.40 5.15
C ARG A 118 8.16 -3.08 4.52
N VAL A 119 6.96 -2.58 4.80
CA VAL A 119 6.48 -1.30 4.28
C VAL A 119 5.75 -0.54 5.38
N VAL A 120 6.04 0.75 5.54
CA VAL A 120 5.37 1.63 6.51
C VAL A 120 4.93 2.91 5.84
N GLN A 121 3.62 3.11 5.82
CA GLN A 121 2.98 4.36 5.46
C GLN A 121 3.09 5.34 6.62
N ILE A 122 3.58 6.56 6.35
CA ILE A 122 3.96 7.51 7.40
C ILE A 122 2.77 8.20 8.09
N THR A 123 1.63 8.33 7.42
CA THR A 123 0.39 8.89 7.97
C THR A 123 -0.85 8.17 7.42
N TYR A 124 -2.04 8.52 7.89
CA TYR A 124 -3.30 8.05 7.32
C TYR A 124 -4.38 9.13 7.44
N ASN A 125 -4.47 9.96 6.40
CA ASN A 125 -5.41 11.08 6.22
C ASN A 125 -5.24 12.24 7.20
N LYS A 126 -5.14 11.95 8.49
CA LYS A 126 -5.09 12.92 9.58
C LYS A 126 -3.68 13.10 10.11
N ARG A 127 -3.49 14.14 10.91
CA ARG A 127 -2.25 14.42 11.66
C ARG A 127 -1.98 13.29 12.64
N CYS A 128 -0.74 12.82 12.65
CA CYS A 128 -0.20 11.92 13.66
C CYS A 128 1.11 12.48 14.24
N HIS A 129 1.79 11.69 15.08
CA HIS A 129 3.08 12.10 15.64
C HIS A 129 4.21 12.25 14.61
N VAL A 130 4.07 11.62 13.43
CA VAL A 130 5.08 11.60 12.37
C VAL A 130 4.94 12.81 11.43
N GLY A 131 3.71 13.17 11.06
CA GLY A 131 3.44 14.30 10.16
C GLY A 131 1.95 14.49 9.89
N ASP A 132 1.64 15.32 8.90
CA ASP A 132 0.26 15.62 8.49
C ASP A 132 -0.17 14.71 7.33
N GLY A 133 -1.37 14.15 7.46
CA GLY A 133 -2.00 13.37 6.40
C GLY A 133 -2.65 14.26 5.32
N ILE A 134 -3.10 13.63 4.24
CA ILE A 134 -3.61 14.34 3.05
C ILE A 134 -4.90 15.13 3.27
N GLU A 135 -5.65 14.84 4.34
CA GLU A 135 -6.88 15.57 4.71
C GLU A 135 -6.60 16.72 5.69
N GLU A 136 -5.37 16.86 6.20
CA GLU A 136 -5.02 17.95 7.10
C GLU A 136 -4.81 19.26 6.33
N PRO A 137 -5.61 20.31 6.59
CA PRO A 137 -5.50 21.57 5.85
C PRO A 137 -4.16 22.27 5.99
N SER A 138 -3.44 22.02 7.10
CA SER A 138 -2.16 22.66 7.37
C SER A 138 -0.98 22.04 6.64
N ASP A 139 -1.02 20.72 6.37
CA ASP A 139 0.07 19.92 5.83
C ASP A 139 1.46 20.38 6.33
N ALA A 140 1.66 20.33 7.64
CA ALA A 140 2.78 20.99 8.33
C ALA A 140 4.17 20.36 8.04
N GLY A 141 4.23 19.28 7.27
CA GLY A 141 5.46 18.54 6.98
C GLY A 141 5.79 17.47 8.02
N LEU A 142 7.01 16.93 7.94
CA LEU A 142 7.50 15.94 8.90
C LEU A 142 7.84 16.59 10.25
N SER A 143 7.36 15.97 11.32
CA SER A 143 7.78 16.33 12.67
C SER A 143 9.25 15.94 12.91
N ARG A 144 9.84 16.44 14.01
CA ARG A 144 11.17 15.96 14.45
C ARG A 144 11.18 14.44 14.69
N TYR A 145 10.11 13.90 15.26
CA TYR A 145 9.96 12.47 15.45
C TYR A 145 9.78 11.75 14.10
N GLY A 146 9.02 12.32 13.18
CA GLY A 146 8.84 11.76 11.84
C GLY A 146 10.14 11.63 11.04
N LYS A 147 11.03 12.62 11.15
CA LYS A 147 12.38 12.53 10.58
C LYS A 147 13.17 11.36 11.17
N SER A 148 13.11 11.16 12.50
CA SER A 148 13.72 9.98 13.14
C SER A 148 13.11 8.66 12.68
N VAL A 149 11.79 8.62 12.45
CA VAL A 149 11.11 7.44 11.90
C VAL A 149 11.60 7.14 10.48
N VAL A 150 11.59 8.11 9.57
CA VAL A 150 12.09 7.92 8.18
C VAL A 150 13.52 7.40 8.17
N ARG A 151 14.41 7.99 8.97
CA ARG A 151 15.79 7.51 9.12
C ARG A 151 15.83 6.04 9.59
N ARG A 152 15.05 5.69 10.61
CA ARG A 152 15.07 4.32 11.14
C ARG A 152 14.50 3.30 10.15
N LEU A 153 13.48 3.68 9.38
CA LEU A 153 12.95 2.85 8.28
C LEU A 153 14.03 2.59 7.23
N ASN A 154 14.79 3.62 6.84
CA ASN A 154 15.92 3.44 5.93
C ASN A 154 17.02 2.53 6.50
N ASP A 155 17.44 2.76 7.76
CA ASP A 155 18.48 1.96 8.42
C ASP A 155 18.09 0.46 8.49
N THR A 156 16.80 0.18 8.70
CA THR A 156 16.24 -1.19 8.77
C THR A 156 15.81 -1.74 7.42
N LYS A 157 15.94 -0.95 6.33
CA LYS A 157 15.51 -1.30 4.97
C LYS A 157 14.00 -1.61 4.87
N ILE A 158 13.20 -0.98 5.73
CA ILE A 158 11.75 -0.92 5.59
C ILE A 158 11.41 0.21 4.63
N ILE A 159 10.55 -0.07 3.66
CA ILE A 159 10.14 0.90 2.64
C ILE A 159 9.27 1.98 3.28
N VAL A 160 9.59 3.24 2.98
CA VAL A 160 8.79 4.41 3.34
C VAL A 160 7.69 4.57 2.30
N ASP A 161 6.44 4.60 2.75
CA ASP A 161 5.25 4.78 1.92
C ASP A 161 4.56 6.11 2.27
N CYS A 162 4.19 6.88 1.25
CA CYS A 162 3.55 8.19 1.39
C CYS A 162 2.10 8.21 0.92
N SER A 163 1.49 7.04 0.67
CA SER A 163 0.03 6.96 0.54
C SER A 163 -0.65 7.58 1.77
N HIS A 164 -1.83 8.17 1.58
CA HIS A 164 -2.59 8.96 2.58
C HIS A 164 -1.86 10.15 3.23
N THR A 165 -0.69 10.53 2.74
CA THR A 165 0.14 11.57 3.34
C THR A 165 0.01 12.92 2.64
N GLY A 166 0.08 14.01 3.42
CA GLY A 166 0.08 15.37 2.88
C GLY A 166 1.21 15.60 1.87
N LEU A 167 1.02 16.52 0.92
CA LEU A 167 1.97 16.78 -0.15
C LEU A 167 3.33 17.21 0.41
N ARG A 168 3.35 18.23 1.28
CA ARG A 168 4.57 18.73 1.91
C ARG A 168 5.20 17.64 2.76
N THR A 169 4.41 16.94 3.56
CA THR A 169 4.90 15.83 4.39
C THR A 169 5.56 14.74 3.54
N SER A 170 4.98 14.41 2.38
CA SER A 170 5.53 13.42 1.43
C SER A 170 6.80 13.92 0.75
N LEU A 171 6.84 15.18 0.31
CA LEU A 171 8.02 15.78 -0.31
C LEU A 171 9.20 15.85 0.67
N GLU A 172 8.94 16.22 1.94
CA GLU A 172 9.96 16.18 2.99
C GLU A 172 10.44 14.76 3.28
N ALA A 173 9.55 13.75 3.20
CA ALA A 173 9.94 12.35 3.34
C ALA A 173 10.83 11.87 2.19
N VAL A 174 10.52 12.27 0.95
CA VAL A 174 11.36 12.00 -0.22
C VAL A 174 12.73 12.67 -0.09
N GLU A 175 12.78 13.94 0.31
CA GLU A 175 14.03 14.68 0.49
C GLU A 175 14.91 14.09 1.60
N TYR A 176 14.28 13.65 2.69
CA TYR A 176 14.98 13.16 3.87
C TYR A 176 15.39 11.68 3.77
N SER A 177 14.68 10.89 2.97
CA SER A 177 14.97 9.47 2.76
C SER A 177 16.24 9.29 1.94
N ASN A 178 17.11 8.35 2.34
CA ASN A 178 18.29 7.96 1.56
C ASN A 178 18.04 6.72 0.66
N ALA A 179 16.79 6.25 0.61
CA ALA A 179 16.32 5.14 -0.19
C ALA A 179 15.02 5.53 -0.92
N PRO A 180 14.63 4.80 -1.98
CA PRO A 180 13.38 5.06 -2.70
C PRO A 180 12.16 5.08 -1.78
N VAL A 181 11.31 6.09 -1.96
CA VAL A 181 10.00 6.22 -1.30
C VAL A 181 8.93 5.77 -2.26
N VAL A 182 7.84 5.16 -1.79
CA VAL A 182 6.76 4.67 -2.65
C VAL A 182 5.44 5.39 -2.35
N LEU A 183 4.52 5.29 -3.30
CA LEU A 183 3.09 5.38 -3.01
C LEU A 183 2.54 3.97 -3.21
N SER A 184 2.19 3.27 -2.14
CA SER A 184 1.66 1.90 -2.27
C SER A 184 0.33 1.88 -3.03
N HIS A 185 -0.48 2.94 -2.90
CA HIS A 185 -1.75 3.13 -3.58
C HIS A 185 -2.15 4.63 -3.63
N ALA A 186 -2.22 5.21 -4.84
CA ALA A 186 -2.64 6.59 -5.09
C ALA A 186 -3.11 6.80 -6.54
N ASN A 187 -3.87 7.87 -6.79
CA ASN A 187 -4.40 8.23 -8.11
C ASN A 187 -4.19 9.73 -8.43
N PRO A 188 -3.97 10.10 -9.70
CA PRO A 188 -3.68 11.46 -10.11
C PRO A 188 -4.87 12.41 -9.97
N ARG A 189 -4.65 13.58 -9.36
CA ARG A 189 -5.63 14.67 -9.35
C ARG A 189 -5.96 15.17 -10.76
N ALA A 190 -4.98 15.12 -11.66
CA ALA A 190 -5.16 15.54 -13.04
C ALA A 190 -6.23 14.72 -13.79
N VAL A 191 -6.43 13.45 -13.41
CA VAL A 191 -7.46 12.58 -13.99
C VAL A 191 -8.77 12.67 -13.21
N ARG A 192 -8.70 12.65 -11.87
CA ARG A 192 -9.87 12.81 -11.01
C ARG A 192 -9.53 13.71 -9.82
N ASP A 193 -10.09 14.91 -9.80
CA ASP A 193 -9.86 15.86 -8.71
C ASP A 193 -10.76 15.54 -7.51
N VAL A 194 -10.18 14.86 -6.52
CA VAL A 194 -10.76 14.56 -5.20
C VAL A 194 -9.67 14.69 -4.13
N PRO A 195 -10.02 14.97 -2.86
CA PRO A 195 -9.02 15.26 -1.82
C PRO A 195 -7.91 14.20 -1.67
N ARG A 196 -8.25 12.92 -1.81
CA ARG A 196 -7.32 11.79 -1.64
C ARG A 196 -6.40 11.53 -2.84
N ASN A 197 -6.72 12.04 -4.02
CA ASN A 197 -5.84 11.96 -5.19
C ASN A 197 -4.68 12.93 -5.02
N VAL A 198 -3.54 12.68 -5.65
CA VAL A 198 -2.31 13.45 -5.44
C VAL A 198 -1.91 14.26 -6.69
N PRO A 199 -1.29 15.44 -6.54
CA PRO A 199 -0.83 16.23 -7.68
C PRO A 199 0.44 15.64 -8.32
N ASP A 200 0.65 15.97 -9.59
CA ASP A 200 1.75 15.43 -10.42
C ASP A 200 3.14 15.64 -9.84
N ASP A 201 3.36 16.72 -9.09
CA ASP A 201 4.64 17.03 -8.47
C ASP A 201 5.10 15.93 -7.51
N LEU A 202 4.17 15.27 -6.80
CA LEU A 202 4.52 14.16 -5.93
C LEU A 202 4.95 12.94 -6.74
N TYR A 203 4.30 12.62 -7.87
CA TYR A 203 4.74 11.51 -8.72
C TYR A 203 6.15 11.71 -9.26
N ARG A 204 6.46 12.92 -9.71
CA ARG A 204 7.82 13.26 -10.17
C ARG A 204 8.84 13.11 -9.05
N ALA A 205 8.52 13.53 -7.83
CA ALA A 205 9.41 13.37 -6.67
C ALA A 205 9.63 11.89 -6.31
N ILE A 206 8.56 11.08 -6.30
CA ILE A 206 8.64 9.64 -6.04
C ILE A 206 9.50 8.94 -7.10
N ALA A 207 9.25 9.23 -8.38
CA ALA A 207 10.03 8.66 -9.47
C ALA A 207 11.51 9.09 -9.43
N ALA A 208 11.79 10.37 -9.14
CA ALA A 208 13.15 10.88 -8.97
C ALA A 208 13.91 10.20 -7.81
N SER A 209 13.20 9.72 -6.79
CA SER A 209 13.79 8.92 -5.71
C SER A 209 14.10 7.46 -6.11
N GLY A 210 13.70 7.03 -7.31
CA GLY A 210 13.73 5.63 -7.74
C GLY A 210 12.53 4.80 -7.26
N GLY A 211 11.48 5.47 -6.79
CA GLY A 211 10.28 4.87 -6.18
C GLY A 211 9.28 4.32 -7.19
N VAL A 212 8.25 3.64 -6.69
CA VAL A 212 7.15 3.08 -7.49
C VAL A 212 5.81 3.59 -6.96
N ILE A 213 4.86 3.76 -7.87
CA ILE A 213 3.53 4.31 -7.61
C ILE A 213 2.49 3.24 -7.94
N GLY A 214 1.87 2.66 -6.91
CA GLY A 214 0.73 1.78 -7.04
C GLY A 214 -0.53 2.57 -7.38
N VAL A 215 -1.20 2.22 -8.48
CA VAL A 215 -2.48 2.83 -8.84
C VAL A 215 -3.61 2.17 -8.06
N ALA A 216 -4.46 2.97 -7.40
CA ALA A 216 -5.57 2.46 -6.61
C ALA A 216 -6.85 2.28 -7.42
N GLY A 217 -7.58 1.20 -7.11
CA GLY A 217 -8.84 0.83 -7.75
C GLY A 217 -10.07 1.29 -6.96
N PHE A 218 -9.89 2.09 -5.90
CA PHE A 218 -11.01 2.57 -5.09
C PHE A 218 -11.94 3.46 -5.93
N PRO A 219 -13.24 3.12 -6.07
CA PRO A 219 -14.10 3.73 -7.09
C PRO A 219 -14.11 5.27 -7.13
N ASN A 220 -14.22 5.92 -5.97
CA ASN A 220 -14.27 7.38 -5.87
C ASN A 220 -12.98 8.08 -6.32
N PHE A 221 -11.84 7.38 -6.29
CA PHE A 221 -10.54 7.89 -6.74
C PHE A 221 -10.36 7.72 -8.24
N VAL A 222 -11.05 6.73 -8.82
CA VAL A 222 -10.98 6.41 -10.25
C VAL A 222 -11.89 7.31 -11.07
N ALA A 223 -13.18 7.39 -10.73
CA ALA A 223 -14.16 8.17 -11.48
C ALA A 223 -15.30 8.70 -10.60
N ALA A 224 -16.16 9.56 -11.16
CA ALA A 224 -17.38 9.99 -10.49
C ALA A 224 -18.46 8.89 -10.42
N SER A 225 -18.33 7.85 -11.25
CA SER A 225 -19.23 6.68 -11.23
C SER A 225 -18.97 5.81 -10.00
N PRO A 226 -20.01 5.29 -9.31
CA PRO A 226 -19.82 4.30 -8.25
C PRO A 226 -19.27 2.96 -8.77
N ARG A 227 -19.35 2.74 -10.09
CA ARG A 227 -18.79 1.58 -10.80
C ARG A 227 -17.95 2.10 -11.98
N PRO A 228 -16.70 2.50 -11.75
CA PRO A 228 -15.80 2.90 -12.84
C PRO A 228 -15.54 1.73 -13.79
N THR A 229 -15.30 2.04 -15.06
CA THR A 229 -14.87 1.04 -16.04
C THR A 229 -13.38 0.71 -15.88
N LEU A 230 -12.95 -0.41 -16.47
CA LEU A 230 -11.51 -0.74 -16.52
C LEU A 230 -10.73 0.30 -17.32
N ASP A 231 -11.29 0.85 -18.40
CA ASP A 231 -10.65 1.91 -19.19
C ASP A 231 -10.41 3.16 -18.33
N GLN A 232 -11.40 3.57 -17.52
CA GLN A 232 -11.23 4.69 -16.60
C GLN A 232 -10.14 4.44 -15.55
N PHE A 233 -9.95 3.20 -15.11
CA PHE A 233 -8.83 2.84 -14.23
C PHE A 233 -7.49 2.89 -14.98
N ILE A 234 -7.45 2.39 -16.21
CA ILE A 234 -6.26 2.42 -17.08
C ILE A 234 -5.84 3.86 -17.40
N ASP A 235 -6.77 4.82 -17.52
CA ASP A 235 -6.44 6.23 -17.73
C ASP A 235 -5.51 6.79 -16.64
N HIS A 236 -5.64 6.34 -15.38
CA HIS A 236 -4.73 6.72 -14.29
C HIS A 236 -3.33 6.12 -14.49
N ILE A 237 -3.25 4.86 -14.91
CA ILE A 237 -1.99 4.17 -15.21
C ILE A 237 -1.26 4.88 -16.36
N VAL A 238 -1.99 5.20 -17.44
CA VAL A 238 -1.45 5.89 -18.62
C VAL A 238 -0.93 7.27 -18.23
N HIS A 239 -1.72 8.06 -17.49
CA HIS A 239 -1.29 9.38 -17.03
C HIS A 239 0.03 9.33 -16.25
N ILE A 240 0.16 8.41 -15.29
CA ILE A 240 1.40 8.28 -14.49
C ILE A 240 2.55 7.79 -15.38
N ALA A 241 2.32 6.82 -16.26
CA ALA A 241 3.35 6.29 -17.17
C ALA A 241 3.87 7.37 -18.13
N ASP A 242 2.99 8.21 -18.68
CA ASP A 242 3.36 9.34 -19.54
C ASP A 242 4.14 10.42 -18.77
N LEU A 243 3.82 10.60 -17.48
CA LEU A 243 4.41 11.62 -16.63
C LEU A 243 5.82 11.26 -16.14
N VAL A 244 6.02 10.01 -15.69
CA VAL A 244 7.26 9.60 -15.01
C VAL A 244 7.90 8.33 -15.58
N GLY A 245 7.29 7.69 -16.57
CA GLY A 245 7.79 6.44 -17.17
C GLY A 245 7.21 5.19 -16.52
N ILE A 246 7.04 4.13 -17.34
CA ILE A 246 6.40 2.87 -16.94
C ILE A 246 7.13 2.13 -15.81
N ASP A 247 8.45 2.33 -15.67
CA ASP A 247 9.27 1.70 -14.62
C ASP A 247 8.92 2.16 -13.21
N HIS A 248 8.17 3.26 -13.07
CA HIS A 248 7.71 3.82 -11.81
C HIS A 248 6.24 3.53 -11.51
N VAL A 249 5.57 2.71 -12.32
CA VAL A 249 4.13 2.40 -12.18
C VAL A 249 3.93 0.98 -11.66
N GLY A 250 3.01 0.81 -10.72
CA GLY A 250 2.62 -0.47 -10.15
C GLY A 250 1.12 -0.52 -9.82
N LEU A 251 0.71 -1.55 -9.08
CA LEU A 251 -0.68 -1.75 -8.67
C LEU A 251 -0.77 -1.80 -7.14
N GLY A 252 -1.78 -1.12 -6.59
CA GLY A 252 -2.15 -1.17 -5.18
C GLY A 252 -3.64 -1.00 -5.09
N ILE A 253 -4.39 -2.07 -5.35
CA ILE A 253 -5.78 -1.96 -5.81
C ILE A 253 -6.72 -1.42 -4.72
N ASP A 254 -6.32 -1.57 -3.44
CA ASP A 254 -7.10 -1.06 -2.31
C ASP A 254 -8.50 -1.69 -2.23
N TYR A 255 -8.56 -3.00 -2.54
CA TYR A 255 -9.77 -3.80 -2.33
C TYR A 255 -10.06 -3.89 -0.84
N TYR A 256 -11.28 -3.54 -0.41
CA TYR A 256 -11.70 -3.59 0.99
C TYR A 256 -13.12 -4.16 1.14
N LEU A 257 -13.49 -4.53 2.37
CA LEU A 257 -14.76 -5.20 2.68
C LEU A 257 -16.01 -4.37 2.35
N GLY A 258 -15.89 -3.05 2.20
CA GLY A 258 -17.00 -2.18 1.85
C GLY A 258 -17.23 -2.01 0.34
N GLN A 259 -16.61 -2.82 -0.51
CA GLN A 259 -16.87 -2.87 -1.96
C GLN A 259 -17.66 -4.12 -2.35
N GLU A 260 -18.34 -4.08 -3.49
CA GLU A 260 -18.91 -5.27 -4.13
C GLU A 260 -17.79 -6.24 -4.53
N PRO A 261 -17.94 -7.57 -4.33
CA PRO A 261 -19.14 -8.28 -3.85
C PRO A 261 -19.24 -8.45 -2.32
N PHE A 262 -18.30 -7.90 -1.54
CA PHE A 262 -18.24 -8.11 -0.09
C PHE A 262 -19.26 -7.25 0.68
N SER A 263 -19.66 -6.12 0.11
CA SER A 263 -20.69 -5.24 0.62
C SER A 263 -21.66 -4.82 -0.48
N THR A 264 -22.92 -4.61 -0.10
CA THR A 264 -23.91 -4.01 -1.00
C THR A 264 -23.64 -2.53 -1.17
N GLU A 265 -24.07 -1.93 -2.28
CA GLU A 265 -23.91 -0.48 -2.51
C GLU A 265 -24.55 0.36 -1.39
N GLY A 266 -25.69 -0.09 -0.85
CA GLY A 266 -26.36 0.59 0.26
C GLY A 266 -25.54 0.56 1.56
N ALA A 267 -24.98 -0.60 1.91
CA ALA A 267 -24.11 -0.73 3.08
C ALA A 267 -22.78 0.01 2.91
N ALA A 268 -22.21 -0.01 1.70
CA ALA A 268 -21.02 0.76 1.36
C ALA A 268 -21.24 2.27 1.55
N ARG A 269 -22.33 2.83 1.00
CA ARG A 269 -22.66 4.26 1.15
C ARG A 269 -22.85 4.67 2.61
N ALA A 270 -23.39 3.80 3.46
CA ALA A 270 -23.54 4.08 4.89
C ALA A 270 -22.21 4.17 5.66
N LEU A 271 -21.12 3.62 5.13
CA LEU A 271 -19.79 3.73 5.75
C LEU A 271 -19.11 5.07 5.46
N PHE A 272 -19.56 5.82 4.45
CA PHE A 272 -18.92 7.07 3.97
C PHE A 272 -19.83 8.30 3.99
N ASN A 273 -21.08 8.17 4.46
CA ASN A 273 -22.00 9.27 4.75
C ASN A 273 -22.06 9.54 6.25
#